data_AF-A0AAW6FMN4-F1
#
_entry.id   AF-A0AAW6FMN4-F1
#
_cell.length_a   1.000
_cell.length_b   1.000
_cell.length_c   1.000
_cell.angle_alpha   90.00
_cell.angle_beta   90.00
_cell.angle_gamma   90.00
#
_symmetry.space_group_name_H-M   'P 1'
#
loop_
_entity.id
_entity.type
_entity.pdbx_description
1 polymer ?
#
loop_
_entity_poly.entity_id
_entity_poly.type
_entity_poly.pdbx_seq_one_letter_code
_entity_poly.pdbx_strand_id
1 'polypeptide(L)'
;MTITIKDTTLGINTYISFKTYLDEVAKDPKHEHATLLINYEDEDHTRVLTEVFHGTEDNVIQTYSSNYVAAQVHNHPNGSPPSAQDLLFTAEMMREENNYQATFAYNHEDKSYYSLYAYKPEAGEDLYQALKNEIDPVTHDFKSGGECDKILETINSTYKNFSTEMMQIYRLCAVIEEFGKGIAVTKYNPETKKNEVYRVEKGKDKKGNIVYAPLICK
;
A
#
# COMPACT_ATOMS: atom_id res chain seq x y z
N MET A 1 -9.57 22.94 -0.33
CA MET A 1 -10.86 22.39 0.14
C MET A 1 -10.53 21.05 0.80
N THR A 2 -10.60 20.96 2.13
CA THR A 2 -10.35 19.70 2.84
C THR A 2 -11.64 18.89 2.77
N ILE A 3 -11.67 17.83 1.96
CA ILE A 3 -12.82 16.93 1.88
C ILE A 3 -12.87 16.18 3.21
N THR A 4 -13.94 16.36 3.98
CA THR A 4 -14.18 15.64 5.23
C THR A 4 -15.22 14.55 4.97
N ILE A 5 -14.79 13.29 4.96
CA ILE A 5 -15.69 12.14 4.92
C ILE A 5 -16.34 12.00 6.30
N LYS A 6 -17.67 11.99 6.33
CA LYS A 6 -18.48 11.91 7.56
C LYS A 6 -19.20 10.57 7.62
N ASP A 7 -19.53 10.13 8.82
CA ASP A 7 -20.48 9.03 9.02
C ASP A 7 -21.78 9.38 8.30
N THR A 8 -22.27 8.48 7.45
CA THR A 8 -23.44 8.72 6.61
C THR A 8 -24.15 7.42 6.26
N THR A 9 -25.40 7.51 5.82
CA THR A 9 -26.17 6.39 5.31
C THR A 9 -26.61 6.73 3.89
N LEU A 10 -26.25 5.87 2.93
CA LEU A 10 -26.71 5.98 1.54
C LEU A 10 -27.53 4.74 1.21
N GLY A 11 -28.83 4.92 1.00
CA GLY A 11 -29.76 3.81 0.83
C GLY A 11 -29.83 2.93 2.09
N ILE A 12 -29.50 1.64 1.95
CA ILE A 12 -29.48 0.67 3.06
C ILE A 12 -28.11 0.54 3.72
N ASN A 13 -27.07 1.15 3.14
CA ASN A 13 -25.69 0.98 3.58
C ASN A 13 -25.26 2.11 4.52
N THR A 14 -24.51 1.76 5.56
CA THR A 14 -23.92 2.72 6.50
C THR A 14 -22.43 2.84 6.22
N TYR A 15 -21.94 4.07 6.24
CA TYR A 15 -20.57 4.44 5.97
C TYR A 15 -20.00 5.21 7.14
N ILE A 16 -18.69 5.10 7.32
CA ILE A 16 -17.97 5.70 8.43
C ILE A 16 -17.14 6.89 7.97
N SER A 17 -16.78 7.74 8.91
CA SER A 17 -15.79 8.78 8.78
C SER A 17 -14.40 8.21 9.00
N PHE A 18 -13.39 8.95 8.53
CA PHE A 18 -12.01 8.58 8.80
C PHE A 18 -11.68 8.63 10.29
N LYS A 19 -12.33 9.54 11.04
CA LYS A 19 -12.18 9.59 12.50
C LYS A 19 -12.69 8.30 13.14
N THR A 20 -13.85 7.79 12.72
CA THR A 20 -14.41 6.54 13.23
C THR A 20 -13.47 5.37 12.98
N TYR A 21 -12.87 5.26 11.79
CA TYR A 21 -11.81 4.28 11.51
C TYR A 21 -10.63 4.41 12.49
N LEU A 22 -10.08 5.62 12.67
CA LEU A 22 -8.95 5.84 13.59
C LEU A 22 -9.30 5.55 15.05
N ASP A 23 -10.54 5.84 15.46
CA ASP A 23 -11.04 5.53 16.80
C ASP A 23 -11.11 4.00 17.00
N GLU A 24 -11.53 3.21 16.00
CA GLU A 24 -11.53 1.74 16.08
C GLU A 24 -10.10 1.17 16.18
N VAL A 25 -9.17 1.64 15.33
CA VAL A 25 -7.75 1.25 15.42
C VAL A 25 -7.19 1.55 16.81
N ALA A 26 -7.53 2.70 17.41
CA ALA A 26 -7.05 3.09 18.72
C ALA A 26 -7.60 2.23 19.87
N LYS A 27 -8.78 1.62 19.71
CA LYS A 27 -9.35 0.71 20.72
C LYS A 27 -8.59 -0.61 20.80
N ASP A 28 -8.09 -1.08 19.65
CA ASP A 28 -7.37 -2.35 19.57
C ASP A 28 -6.21 -2.30 18.56
N PRO A 29 -5.12 -1.56 18.88
CA PRO A 29 -4.02 -1.33 17.94
C PRO A 29 -3.16 -2.58 17.69
N LYS A 30 -3.40 -3.67 18.42
CA LYS A 30 -2.67 -4.94 18.28
C LYS A 30 -3.24 -5.83 17.18
N HIS A 31 -4.42 -5.51 16.69
CA HIS A 31 -5.04 -6.18 15.56
C HIS A 31 -5.01 -5.28 14.32
N GLU A 32 -5.05 -5.94 13.16
CA GLU A 32 -5.16 -5.27 11.88
C GLU A 32 -6.62 -4.89 11.63
N HIS A 33 -6.83 -3.65 11.20
CA HIS A 33 -8.12 -3.10 10.83
C HIS A 33 -8.01 -2.48 9.45
N ALA A 34 -9.01 -2.71 8.60
CA ALA A 34 -9.06 -2.16 7.25
C ALA A 34 -10.41 -1.49 6.95
N THR A 35 -10.43 -0.57 5.99
CA THR A 35 -11.62 0.04 5.42
C THR A 35 -11.34 0.40 3.95
N LEU A 36 -12.40 0.53 3.14
CA LEU A 36 -12.29 0.91 1.74
C LEU A 36 -12.86 2.31 1.53
N LEU A 37 -12.12 3.14 0.79
CA LEU A 37 -12.60 4.39 0.22
C LEU A 37 -13.34 4.11 -1.08
N ILE A 38 -14.61 4.49 -1.12
CA ILE A 38 -15.48 4.38 -2.29
C ILE A 38 -15.75 5.78 -2.83
N ASN A 39 -15.58 5.95 -4.13
CA ASN A 39 -15.94 7.13 -4.90
C ASN A 39 -17.18 6.83 -5.76
N TYR A 40 -18.32 7.39 -5.39
CA TYR A 40 -19.51 7.34 -6.24
C TYR A 40 -19.37 8.26 -7.45
N GLU A 41 -19.78 7.76 -8.60
CA GLU A 41 -19.96 8.56 -9.82
C GLU A 41 -21.35 9.24 -9.82
N ASP A 42 -21.70 9.92 -8.73
CA ASP A 42 -22.86 10.81 -8.66
C ASP A 42 -22.47 12.26 -9.00
N GLU A 43 -23.47 13.14 -9.15
CA GLU A 43 -23.23 14.57 -9.49
C GLU A 43 -22.33 15.29 -8.48
N ASP A 44 -22.30 14.81 -7.24
CA ASP A 44 -21.54 15.38 -6.12
C ASP A 44 -20.16 14.72 -5.91
N HIS A 45 -19.82 13.68 -6.69
CA HIS A 45 -18.63 12.84 -6.51
C HIS A 45 -18.44 12.37 -5.06
N THR A 46 -19.52 11.84 -4.48
CA THR A 46 -19.59 11.45 -3.07
C THR A 46 -18.49 10.44 -2.72
N ARG A 47 -17.75 10.71 -1.65
CA ARG A 47 -16.72 9.82 -1.11
C ARG A 47 -17.10 9.32 0.26
N VAL A 48 -17.02 8.00 0.46
CA VAL A 48 -17.38 7.35 1.73
C VAL A 48 -16.36 6.28 2.11
N LEU A 49 -16.28 5.95 3.39
CA LEU A 49 -15.53 4.79 3.87
C LEU A 49 -16.50 3.69 4.29
N THR A 50 -16.20 2.44 3.92
CA THR A 50 -16.96 1.27 4.36
C THR A 50 -16.82 1.06 5.86
N GLU A 51 -17.56 0.10 6.42
CA GLU A 51 -17.29 -0.41 7.76
C GLU A 51 -15.83 -0.86 7.95
N VAL A 52 -15.43 -1.01 9.22
CA VAL A 52 -14.10 -1.49 9.59
C VAL A 52 -14.10 -3.01 9.57
N PHE A 53 -13.19 -3.59 8.80
CA PHE A 53 -12.91 -5.02 8.77
C PHE A 53 -11.81 -5.35 9.80
N HIS A 54 -11.95 -6.44 10.55
CA HIS A 54 -11.01 -6.86 11.60
C HIS A 54 -10.26 -8.14 11.20
N GLY A 55 -8.92 -8.11 11.24
CA GLY A 55 -8.01 -9.17 10.76
C GLY A 55 -7.95 -10.46 11.58
N THR A 56 -8.96 -10.75 12.40
CA THR A 56 -9.12 -12.04 13.11
C THR A 56 -10.11 -12.99 12.42
N GLU A 57 -10.87 -12.49 11.46
CA GLU A 57 -11.76 -13.30 10.64
C GLU A 57 -11.01 -13.70 9.37
N ASP A 58 -11.19 -14.92 8.88
CA ASP A 58 -10.75 -15.43 7.56
C ASP A 58 -11.35 -14.63 6.38
N ASN A 59 -11.71 -13.37 6.61
CA ASN A 59 -12.10 -12.42 5.63
C ASN A 59 -10.83 -12.01 4.89
N VAL A 60 -10.48 -12.83 3.90
CA VAL A 60 -10.44 -12.34 2.52
C VAL A 60 -11.38 -11.16 2.49
N ILE A 61 -10.84 -9.94 2.44
CA ILE A 61 -11.61 -8.74 2.15
C ILE A 61 -12.54 -9.21 1.04
N GLN A 62 -13.82 -9.45 1.34
CA GLN A 62 -14.79 -9.73 0.32
C GLN A 62 -14.85 -8.38 -0.35
N THR A 63 -13.95 -8.23 -1.33
CA THR A 63 -13.77 -7.07 -2.13
C THR A 63 -15.18 -6.84 -2.63
N TYR A 64 -15.78 -5.77 -2.12
CA TYR A 64 -16.82 -5.09 -2.84
C TYR A 64 -16.16 -4.71 -4.15
N SER A 65 -16.10 -5.65 -5.11
CA SER A 65 -15.67 -5.36 -6.45
C SER A 65 -16.79 -4.53 -7.03
N SER A 66 -16.52 -3.25 -7.05
CA SER A 66 -17.44 -2.24 -7.51
C SER A 66 -16.52 -1.20 -8.09
N ASN A 67 -16.74 -0.82 -9.35
CA ASN A 67 -15.97 0.16 -10.14
C ASN A 67 -15.69 1.53 -9.44
N TYR A 68 -16.12 1.67 -8.19
CA TYR A 68 -16.08 2.80 -7.30
C TYR A 68 -14.98 2.70 -6.23
N VAL A 69 -14.30 1.55 -6.02
CA VAL A 69 -13.25 1.47 -4.99
C VAL A 69 -12.03 2.27 -5.42
N ALA A 70 -11.69 3.28 -4.62
CA ALA A 70 -10.62 4.23 -4.93
C ALA A 70 -9.37 4.00 -4.08
N ALA A 71 -9.51 3.46 -2.86
CA ALA A 71 -8.37 3.13 -2.03
C ALA A 71 -8.74 2.14 -0.93
N GLN A 72 -7.74 1.46 -0.39
CA GLN A 72 -7.82 0.80 0.90
C GLN A 72 -7.03 1.60 1.95
N VAL A 73 -7.54 1.65 3.18
CA VAL A 73 -6.76 2.07 4.34
C VAL A 73 -6.75 0.92 5.35
N HIS A 74 -5.57 0.53 5.79
CA HIS A 74 -5.38 -0.44 6.87
C HIS A 74 -4.29 0.01 7.85
N ASN A 75 -4.15 -0.67 8.98
CA ASN A 75 -3.04 -0.46 9.91
C ASN A 75 -2.23 -1.73 10.06
N HIS A 76 -0.92 -1.59 10.28
CA HIS A 76 -0.10 -2.69 10.75
C HIS A 76 0.09 -2.58 12.26
N PRO A 77 -0.20 -3.63 13.05
CA PRO A 77 -0.04 -3.61 14.51
C PRO A 77 1.37 -3.25 15.00
N ASN A 78 2.38 -3.55 14.18
CA ASN A 78 3.79 -3.27 14.45
C ASN A 78 4.26 -1.91 13.86
N GLY A 79 3.36 -1.12 13.28
CA GLY A 79 3.68 0.16 12.64
C GLY A 79 4.55 0.07 11.39
N SER A 80 4.72 -1.12 10.80
CA SER A 80 5.60 -1.30 9.65
C SER A 80 5.05 -0.58 8.40
N PRO A 81 5.94 -0.22 7.44
CA PRO A 81 5.53 0.11 6.08
C PRO A 81 4.69 -1.01 5.44
N PRO A 82 4.10 -0.76 4.25
CA PRO A 82 3.43 -1.77 3.45
C PRO A 82 4.33 -2.99 3.23
N SER A 83 3.71 -4.15 3.18
CA SER A 83 4.30 -5.46 2.96
C SER A 83 4.29 -5.84 1.48
N ALA A 84 4.88 -6.98 1.15
CA ALA A 84 4.80 -7.54 -0.20
C ALA A 84 3.37 -7.97 -0.55
N GLN A 85 2.60 -8.46 0.44
CA GLN A 85 1.18 -8.75 0.29
C GLN A 85 0.35 -7.50 -0.04
N ASP A 86 0.64 -6.36 0.57
CA ASP A 86 -0.02 -5.08 0.24
C ASP A 86 0.28 -4.66 -1.21
N LEU A 87 1.50 -4.92 -1.69
CA LEU A 87 1.87 -4.65 -3.07
C LEU A 87 1.11 -5.54 -4.06
N LEU A 88 0.99 -6.83 -3.76
CA LEU A 88 0.18 -7.75 -4.55
C LEU A 88 -1.30 -7.32 -4.58
N PHE A 89 -1.87 -6.98 -3.42
CA PHE A 89 -3.24 -6.47 -3.32
C PHE A 89 -3.42 -5.18 -4.13
N THR A 90 -2.48 -4.24 -4.03
CA THR A 90 -2.52 -2.99 -4.80
C THR A 90 -2.52 -3.26 -6.31
N ALA A 91 -1.67 -4.18 -6.76
CA ALA A 91 -1.62 -4.56 -8.17
C ALA A 91 -2.91 -5.24 -8.64
N GLU A 92 -3.51 -6.09 -7.80
CA GLU A 92 -4.81 -6.71 -8.06
C GLU A 92 -5.91 -5.67 -8.18
N MET A 93 -5.99 -4.74 -7.24
CA MET A 93 -6.99 -3.67 -7.26
C MET A 93 -6.82 -2.74 -8.45
N MET A 94 -5.58 -2.43 -8.87
CA MET A 94 -5.34 -1.67 -10.11
C MET A 94 -5.87 -2.38 -11.37
N ARG A 95 -5.96 -3.73 -11.36
CA ARG A 95 -6.54 -4.51 -12.46
C ARG A 95 -8.06 -4.56 -12.39
N GLU A 96 -8.60 -4.84 -11.21
CA GLU A 96 -10.04 -5.06 -11.02
C GLU A 96 -10.83 -3.74 -10.99
N GLU A 97 -10.21 -2.64 -10.54
CA GLU A 97 -10.88 -1.37 -10.26
C GLU A 97 -10.33 -0.23 -11.09
N ASN A 98 -11.18 0.32 -11.96
CA ASN A 98 -10.81 1.41 -12.88
C ASN A 98 -10.31 2.68 -12.17
N ASN A 99 -10.75 2.88 -10.93
CA ASN A 99 -10.53 4.11 -10.17
C ASN A 99 -9.58 3.93 -8.98
N TYR A 100 -8.90 2.79 -8.86
CA TYR A 100 -8.01 2.55 -7.71
C TYR A 100 -6.77 3.45 -7.74
N GLN A 101 -6.51 4.12 -6.63
CA GLN A 101 -5.45 5.14 -6.51
C GLN A 101 -4.39 4.78 -5.49
N ALA A 102 -4.73 4.07 -4.41
CA ALA A 102 -3.74 3.76 -3.38
C ALA A 102 -4.18 2.69 -2.40
N THR A 103 -3.19 2.01 -1.84
CA THR A 103 -3.31 1.28 -0.57
C THR A 103 -2.54 2.06 0.50
N PHE A 104 -3.17 2.36 1.63
CA PHE A 104 -2.58 3.12 2.72
C PHE A 104 -2.36 2.26 3.96
N ALA A 105 -1.14 2.25 4.49
CA ALA A 105 -0.84 1.66 5.80
C ALA A 105 -0.67 2.78 6.84
N TYR A 106 -1.60 2.86 7.79
CA TYR A 106 -1.56 3.78 8.92
C TYR A 106 -0.68 3.23 10.04
N ASN A 107 0.28 4.03 10.49
CA ASN A 107 1.06 3.78 11.68
C ASN A 107 0.44 4.51 12.86
N HIS A 108 -0.11 3.77 13.83
CA HIS A 108 -0.74 4.35 15.01
C HIS A 108 0.25 5.03 15.98
N GLU A 109 1.51 4.59 16.03
CA GLU A 109 2.53 5.10 16.97
C GLU A 109 2.96 6.52 16.62
N ASP A 110 3.27 6.80 15.35
CA ASP A 110 3.75 8.11 14.87
C ASP A 110 2.72 8.86 14.01
N LYS A 111 1.52 8.29 13.87
CA LYS A 111 0.38 8.79 13.09
C LYS A 111 0.69 9.02 11.61
N SER A 112 1.77 8.44 11.09
CA SER A 112 2.11 8.54 9.68
C SER A 112 1.28 7.59 8.83
N TYR A 113 1.19 7.92 7.54
CA TYR A 113 0.56 7.11 6.52
C TYR A 113 1.62 6.75 5.49
N TYR A 114 1.89 5.46 5.34
CA TYR A 114 2.53 4.99 4.14
C TYR A 114 1.49 4.81 3.05
N SER A 115 1.90 4.94 1.79
CA SER A 115 1.03 4.56 0.68
C SER A 115 1.78 3.84 -0.42
N LEU A 116 1.06 2.93 -1.08
CA LEU A 116 1.36 2.40 -2.40
C LEU A 116 0.49 3.15 -3.39
N TYR A 117 0.96 4.31 -3.86
CA TYR A 117 0.21 5.21 -4.73
C TYR A 117 0.32 4.79 -6.20
N ALA A 118 -0.80 4.38 -6.78
CA ALA A 118 -0.94 3.98 -8.18
C ALA A 118 -1.07 5.23 -9.08
N TYR A 119 0.02 5.61 -9.75
CA TYR A 119 0.06 6.73 -10.69
C TYR A 119 0.02 6.31 -12.16
N LYS A 120 0.13 5.00 -12.44
CA LYS A 120 -0.14 4.37 -13.73
C LYS A 120 -0.97 3.09 -13.52
N PRO A 121 -2.30 3.21 -13.37
CA PRO A 121 -3.18 2.07 -13.13
C PRO A 121 -3.01 0.93 -14.15
N GLU A 122 -2.70 1.26 -15.41
CA GLU A 122 -2.47 0.29 -16.49
C GLU A 122 -1.30 -0.67 -16.24
N ALA A 123 -0.37 -0.34 -15.32
CA ALA A 123 0.73 -1.22 -14.94
C ALA A 123 0.30 -2.33 -13.95
N GLY A 124 -0.94 -2.30 -13.47
CA GLY A 124 -1.46 -3.24 -12.46
C GLY A 124 -1.41 -4.70 -12.89
N GLU A 125 -1.82 -4.99 -14.12
CA GLU A 125 -1.84 -6.37 -14.64
C GLU A 125 -0.44 -6.98 -14.69
N ASP A 126 0.52 -6.30 -15.32
CA ASP A 126 1.90 -6.80 -15.44
C ASP A 126 2.52 -7.04 -14.05
N LEU A 127 2.31 -6.11 -13.13
CA LEU A 127 2.81 -6.23 -11.76
C LEU A 127 2.12 -7.37 -10.99
N TYR A 128 0.80 -7.53 -11.14
CA TYR A 128 0.08 -8.63 -10.49
C TYR A 128 0.57 -9.98 -11.00
N GLN A 129 0.71 -10.15 -12.33
CA GLN A 129 1.16 -11.41 -12.91
C GLN A 129 2.57 -11.78 -12.43
N ALA A 130 3.45 -10.79 -12.25
CA ALA A 130 4.77 -10.98 -11.68
C ALA A 130 4.73 -11.39 -10.19
N LEU A 131 3.79 -10.84 -9.40
CA LEU A 131 3.77 -11.00 -7.95
C LEU A 131 2.93 -12.17 -7.43
N LYS A 132 1.88 -12.60 -8.14
CA LYS A 132 0.85 -13.52 -7.61
C LYS A 132 1.36 -14.86 -7.07
N ASN A 133 2.54 -15.31 -7.50
CA ASN A 133 3.18 -16.55 -7.04
C ASN A 133 4.47 -16.31 -6.24
N GLU A 134 4.79 -15.04 -5.95
CA GLU A 134 6.04 -14.58 -5.34
C GLU A 134 5.85 -14.12 -3.88
N ILE A 135 4.65 -14.27 -3.33
CA ILE A 135 4.35 -13.94 -1.92
C ILE A 135 4.25 -15.23 -1.11
N ASP A 136 4.92 -15.25 0.05
CA ASP A 136 4.82 -16.32 1.02
C ASP A 136 3.52 -16.17 1.83
N PRO A 137 2.62 -17.18 1.80
CA PRO A 137 1.30 -17.06 2.43
C PRO A 137 1.33 -17.10 3.96
N VAL A 138 2.47 -17.41 4.58
CA VAL A 138 2.62 -17.45 6.04
C VAL A 138 3.23 -16.16 6.55
N THR A 139 4.24 -15.65 5.85
CA THR A 139 4.96 -14.44 6.28
C THR A 139 4.44 -13.16 5.65
N HIS A 140 3.62 -13.26 4.59
CA HIS A 140 3.13 -12.14 3.79
C HIS A 140 4.25 -11.27 3.16
N ASP A 141 5.46 -11.80 3.12
CA ASP A 141 6.65 -11.21 2.49
C ASP A 141 6.99 -11.94 1.17
N PHE A 142 7.97 -11.43 0.42
CA PHE A 142 8.46 -12.09 -0.78
C PHE A 142 9.01 -13.50 -0.46
N LYS A 143 8.59 -14.47 -1.27
CA LYS A 143 8.95 -15.88 -1.14
C LYS A 143 10.45 -16.10 -1.35
N SER A 144 11.10 -16.82 -0.44
CA SER A 144 12.51 -17.16 -0.56
C SER A 144 12.80 -18.03 -1.80
N GLY A 145 13.86 -17.72 -2.54
CA GLY A 145 14.25 -18.38 -3.79
C GLY A 145 13.41 -18.00 -5.03
N GLY A 146 12.39 -17.16 -4.85
CA GLY A 146 11.58 -16.58 -5.93
C GLY A 146 12.37 -15.62 -6.83
N GLU A 147 11.72 -15.14 -7.89
CA GLU A 147 12.27 -14.08 -8.74
C GLU A 147 12.42 -12.76 -7.98
N CYS A 148 11.46 -12.39 -7.14
CA CYS A 148 11.54 -11.20 -6.30
C CYS A 148 12.74 -11.31 -5.35
N ASP A 149 12.90 -12.43 -4.65
CA ASP A 149 14.00 -12.65 -3.71
C ASP A 149 15.37 -12.53 -4.40
N LYS A 150 15.54 -13.10 -5.60
CA LYS A 150 16.77 -12.95 -6.39
C LYS A 150 17.11 -11.49 -6.71
N ILE A 151 16.11 -10.64 -6.98
CA ILE A 151 16.33 -9.20 -7.16
C ILE A 151 16.80 -8.57 -5.84
N LEU A 152 16.14 -8.91 -4.73
CA LEU A 152 16.48 -8.39 -3.41
C LEU A 152 17.87 -8.84 -2.94
N GLU A 153 18.32 -10.02 -3.31
CA GLU A 153 19.69 -10.47 -3.03
C GLU A 153 20.73 -9.54 -3.67
N THR A 154 20.45 -8.98 -4.86
CA THR A 154 21.36 -8.03 -5.52
C THR A 154 21.48 -6.69 -4.78
N ILE A 155 20.51 -6.32 -3.95
CA ILE A 155 20.45 -5.02 -3.25
C ILE A 155 20.79 -5.10 -1.77
N ASN A 156 20.88 -6.31 -1.21
CA ASN A 156 21.18 -6.55 0.21
C ASN A 156 22.44 -5.80 0.68
N SER A 157 23.52 -5.82 -0.11
CA SER A 157 24.76 -5.13 0.26
C SER A 157 24.64 -3.60 0.23
N THR A 158 23.81 -3.07 -0.67
CA THR A 158 23.54 -1.64 -0.82
C THR A 158 22.77 -1.10 0.39
N TYR A 159 21.85 -1.90 0.94
CA TYR A 159 20.93 -1.48 2.01
C TYR A 159 21.33 -1.96 3.40
N LYS A 160 22.49 -2.63 3.55
CA LYS A 160 22.95 -3.23 4.82
C LYS A 160 22.98 -2.30 6.04
N ASN A 161 23.10 -0.99 5.81
CA ASN A 161 23.18 0.03 6.87
C ASN A 161 21.85 0.79 7.05
N PHE A 162 20.80 0.42 6.32
CA PHE A 162 19.50 1.06 6.44
C PHE A 162 18.77 0.54 7.69
N SER A 163 17.88 1.36 8.24
CA SER A 163 16.94 0.88 9.24
C SER A 163 16.00 -0.18 8.63
N THR A 164 15.41 -1.02 9.47
CA THR A 164 14.43 -2.03 9.04
C THR A 164 13.31 -1.43 8.20
N GLU A 165 12.75 -0.28 8.63
CA GLU A 165 11.73 0.47 7.90
C GLU A 165 12.20 0.84 6.49
N MET A 166 13.37 1.46 6.37
CA MET A 166 13.93 1.88 5.08
C MET A 166 14.24 0.68 4.19
N MET A 167 14.72 -0.42 4.78
CA MET A 167 14.98 -1.65 4.06
C MET A 167 13.67 -2.23 3.48
N GLN A 168 12.60 -2.30 4.26
CA GLN A 168 11.29 -2.77 3.80
C GLN A 168 10.77 -1.90 2.64
N ILE A 169 10.83 -0.57 2.78
CA ILE A 169 10.40 0.37 1.73
C ILE A 169 11.18 0.17 0.43
N TYR A 170 12.51 0.07 0.49
CA TYR A 170 13.32 -0.04 -0.73
C TYR A 170 13.32 -1.44 -1.35
N ARG A 171 13.02 -2.48 -0.57
CA ARG A 171 12.71 -3.82 -1.13
C ARG A 171 11.49 -3.73 -2.06
N LEU A 172 10.41 -3.10 -1.59
CA LEU A 172 9.23 -2.84 -2.45
C LEU A 172 9.58 -2.01 -3.68
N CYS A 173 10.31 -0.90 -3.48
CA CYS A 173 10.69 -0.02 -4.60
C CYS A 173 11.51 -0.74 -5.67
N ALA A 174 12.41 -1.66 -5.28
CA ALA A 174 13.22 -2.41 -6.23
C ALA A 174 12.37 -3.39 -7.07
N VAL A 175 11.42 -4.08 -6.43
CA VAL A 175 10.49 -4.99 -7.11
C VAL A 175 9.56 -4.22 -8.07
N ILE A 176 9.04 -3.06 -7.63
CA ILE A 176 8.24 -2.17 -8.48
C ILE A 176 9.04 -1.68 -9.69
N GLU A 177 10.29 -1.26 -9.48
CA GLU A 177 11.16 -0.80 -10.56
C GLU A 177 11.48 -1.91 -11.59
N GLU A 178 11.51 -3.18 -11.15
CA GLU A 178 11.78 -4.31 -12.03
C GLU A 178 10.56 -4.74 -12.86
N PHE A 179 9.41 -4.92 -12.22
CA PHE A 179 8.27 -5.61 -12.83
C PHE A 179 7.16 -4.71 -13.34
N GLY A 180 7.09 -3.46 -12.89
CA GLY A 180 5.94 -2.63 -13.23
C GLY A 180 6.06 -1.26 -12.60
N LYS A 181 6.67 -0.32 -13.33
CA LYS A 181 6.66 1.09 -12.95
C LYS A 181 5.21 1.59 -12.99
N GLY A 182 4.71 2.07 -11.86
CA GLY A 182 3.33 2.57 -11.80
C GLY A 182 2.81 2.77 -10.39
N ILE A 183 3.53 2.24 -9.41
CA ILE A 183 3.28 2.45 -7.98
C ILE A 183 4.40 3.28 -7.36
N ALA A 184 4.07 4.17 -6.45
CA ALA A 184 5.00 4.90 -5.60
C ALA A 184 4.85 4.47 -4.16
N VAL A 185 5.97 4.21 -3.49
CA VAL A 185 5.96 4.10 -2.03
C VAL A 185 6.12 5.51 -1.47
N THR A 186 5.17 5.97 -0.66
CA THR A 186 5.24 7.28 -0.02
C THR A 186 5.08 7.17 1.49
N LYS A 187 5.55 8.17 2.23
CA LYS A 187 5.26 8.35 3.65
C LYS A 187 4.81 9.79 3.89
N TYR A 188 3.62 9.98 4.45
CA TYR A 188 3.10 11.27 4.88
C TYR A 188 2.95 11.28 6.39
N ASN A 189 3.51 12.30 7.05
CA ASN A 189 3.30 12.52 8.48
C ASN A 189 2.47 13.81 8.67
N PRO A 190 1.22 13.72 9.18
CA PRO A 190 0.34 14.88 9.33
C PRO A 190 0.86 15.94 10.30
N GLU A 191 1.53 15.52 11.37
CA GLU A 191 2.01 16.42 12.42
C GLU A 191 3.15 17.32 11.91
N THR A 192 4.08 16.73 11.16
CA THR A 192 5.22 17.44 10.55
C THR A 192 4.90 18.00 9.17
N LYS A 193 3.78 17.60 8.56
CA LYS A 193 3.38 17.87 7.16
C LYS A 193 4.43 17.45 6.14
N LYS A 194 5.28 16.50 6.51
CA LYS A 194 6.34 15.98 5.64
C LYS A 194 5.77 14.91 4.73
N ASN A 195 6.09 14.99 3.44
CA ASN A 195 5.78 13.96 2.46
C ASN A 195 7.08 13.46 1.85
N GLU A 196 7.29 12.16 1.86
CA GLU A 196 8.47 11.51 1.29
C GLU A 196 8.02 10.54 0.21
N VAL A 197 8.66 10.60 -0.96
CA VAL A 197 8.45 9.64 -2.05
C VAL A 197 9.72 8.83 -2.19
N TYR A 198 9.59 7.51 -2.04
CA TYR A 198 10.69 6.57 -2.12
C TYR A 198 10.69 5.92 -3.51
N ARG A 199 11.89 5.86 -4.10
CA ARG A 199 12.12 5.32 -5.44
C ARG A 199 13.41 4.54 -5.46
N VAL A 200 13.53 3.68 -6.45
CA VAL A 200 14.77 3.03 -6.82
C VAL A 200 15.02 3.31 -8.29
N GLU A 201 16.24 3.70 -8.63
CA GLU A 201 16.69 3.76 -10.02
C GLU A 201 17.54 2.54 -10.34
N LYS A 202 17.08 1.74 -11.31
CA LYS A 202 17.87 0.64 -11.85
C LYS A 202 18.91 1.18 -12.82
N GLY A 203 20.17 0.82 -12.59
CA GLY A 203 21.30 1.24 -13.41
C GLY A 203 22.36 0.16 -13.50
N LYS A 204 23.54 0.56 -14.02
CA LYS A 204 24.75 -0.27 -14.02
C LYS A 204 25.89 0.46 -13.34
N ASP A 205 26.65 -0.25 -12.53
CA ASP A 205 27.90 0.29 -11.97
C ASP A 205 29.00 0.38 -13.04
N LYS A 206 30.18 0.90 -12.66
CA LYS A 206 31.34 1.00 -13.55
C LYS A 206 31.87 -0.36 -14.05
N LYS A 207 31.47 -1.46 -13.43
CA LYS A 207 31.84 -2.84 -13.79
C LYS A 207 30.74 -3.53 -14.61
N GLY A 208 29.63 -2.85 -14.89
CA GLY A 208 28.49 -3.37 -15.62
C GLY A 208 27.49 -4.18 -14.80
N ASN A 209 27.67 -4.27 -13.47
CA ASN A 209 26.74 -4.96 -12.59
C ASN A 209 25.46 -4.14 -12.45
N ILE A 210 24.31 -4.83 -12.40
CA ILE A 210 23.03 -4.17 -12.12
C ILE A 210 23.09 -3.62 -10.70
N VAL A 211 22.68 -2.35 -10.55
CA VAL A 211 22.55 -1.68 -9.26
C VAL A 211 21.20 -1.00 -9.16
N TYR A 212 20.70 -0.94 -7.93
CA TYR A 212 19.44 -0.30 -7.59
C TYR A 212 19.77 0.84 -6.61
N ALA A 213 19.74 2.06 -7.11
CA ALA A 213 20.11 3.24 -6.34
C ALA A 213 18.87 3.77 -5.59
N PRO A 214 18.90 3.83 -4.24
CA PRO A 214 17.79 4.33 -3.45
C PRO A 214 17.69 5.86 -3.57
N LEU A 215 16.47 6.37 -3.77
CA LEU A 215 16.16 7.79 -3.89
C LEU A 215 14.99 8.16 -2.99
N ILE A 216 15.09 9.34 -2.37
CA ILE A 216 13.99 9.96 -1.60
C ILE A 216 13.79 11.37 -2.11
N CYS A 217 12.58 11.66 -2.56
CA CYS A 217 12.12 13.03 -2.81
C CYS A 217 11.37 13.52 -1.56
N LYS A 218 11.65 14.74 -1.11
CA LYS A 218 11.07 15.38 0.08
C LYS A 218 10.43 16.70 -0.30
#